data_AF-A0A7C9AT54-F1
#
_entry.id   AF-A0A7C9AT54-F1
#
_cell.length_a   1.000
_cell.length_b   1.000
_cell.length_c   1.000
_cell.angle_alpha   90.00
_cell.angle_beta   90.00
_cell.angle_gamma   90.00
#
_symmetry.space_group_name_H-M   'P 1'
#
loop_
_entity.id
_entity.type
_entity.pdbx_description
1 polymer ?
#
loop_
_entity_poly.entity_id
_entity_poly.type
_entity_poly.pdbx_seq_one_letter_code
_entity_poly.pdbx_strand_id
1 'polypeptide(L)'
;PGGYGLDVSQEFYRKLKAKAVGYGRDPASIAILPSCAPLIAPTKEAAQAVQAARREQIGVHGAIKYLSGSFHGFDLRPYDLDAPFPLSAIEKVAEGFKGDMTRMLNVARDEGMTVRQFVMRFGFPKDRFVGTGEDVADEMQEWFQGEACDGFMLVESQP
;
A
#
# COMPACT_ATOMS: atom_id res chain seq x y z
N PRO A 1 -7.94 -3.31 0.77
CA PRO A 1 -6.99 -3.36 1.92
C PRO A 1 -5.79 -4.26 1.59
N GLY A 2 -4.75 -3.71 0.96
CA GLY A 2 -3.57 -4.47 0.52
C GLY A 2 -2.25 -3.71 0.66
N GLY A 3 -2.21 -2.61 1.42
CA GLY A 3 -1.03 -1.73 1.54
C GLY A 3 -0.53 -1.49 2.97
N TYR A 4 -1.09 -2.21 3.95
CA TYR A 4 -0.77 -2.05 5.36
C TYR A 4 0.48 -2.84 5.75
N GLY A 5 1.33 -2.28 6.61
CA GLY A 5 2.52 -2.95 7.15
C GLY A 5 2.20 -4.15 8.05
N LEU A 6 3.23 -4.90 8.45
CA LEU A 6 3.07 -6.09 9.30
C LEU A 6 2.36 -5.75 10.61
N ASP A 7 2.81 -4.69 11.27
CA ASP A 7 2.25 -4.12 12.50
C ASP A 7 0.74 -3.83 12.39
N VAL A 8 0.34 -3.15 11.32
CA VAL A 8 -1.06 -2.78 11.09
C VAL A 8 -1.91 -4.02 10.78
N SER A 9 -1.38 -4.97 10.02
CA SER A 9 -2.06 -6.24 9.73
C SER A 9 -2.25 -7.09 10.99
N GLN A 10 -1.24 -7.16 11.85
CA GLN A 10 -1.34 -7.83 13.15
C GLN A 10 -2.38 -7.18 14.06
N GLU A 11 -2.42 -5.85 14.11
CA GLU A 11 -3.44 -5.14 14.88
C GLU A 11 -4.85 -5.43 14.35
N PHE A 12 -5.03 -5.42 13.03
CA PHE A 12 -6.29 -5.77 12.39
C PHE A 12 -6.69 -7.22 12.68
N TYR A 13 -5.76 -8.16 12.53
CA TYR A 13 -5.96 -9.58 12.81
C TYR A 13 -6.46 -9.80 14.24
N ARG A 14 -5.72 -9.28 15.24
CA ARG A 14 -6.09 -9.37 16.65
C ARG A 14 -7.46 -8.78 16.93
N LYS A 15 -7.75 -7.57 16.40
CA LYS A 15 -9.06 -6.91 16.58
C LYS A 15 -10.20 -7.74 16.00
N LEU A 16 -10.02 -8.34 14.83
CA LEU A 16 -11.07 -9.11 14.18
C LEU A 16 -11.33 -10.45 14.89
N LYS A 17 -10.25 -11.16 15.27
CA LYS A 17 -10.36 -12.41 16.04
C LYS A 17 -11.00 -12.17 17.42
N ALA A 18 -10.65 -11.08 18.09
CA ALA A 18 -11.27 -10.69 19.37
C ALA A 18 -12.78 -10.39 19.22
N LYS A 19 -13.20 -9.76 18.12
CA LYS A 19 -14.63 -9.57 17.83
C LYS A 19 -15.36 -10.90 17.64
N ALA A 20 -14.76 -11.87 16.95
CA ALA A 20 -15.37 -13.20 16.76
C ALA A 20 -15.68 -13.85 18.11
N VAL A 21 -14.72 -13.81 19.05
CA VAL A 21 -14.90 -14.29 20.43
C VAL A 21 -16.01 -13.52 21.14
N GLY A 22 -16.06 -12.19 21.00
CA GLY A 22 -17.13 -11.36 21.58
C GLY A 22 -18.54 -11.70 21.07
N TYR A 23 -18.65 -12.32 19.90
CA TYR A 23 -19.90 -12.85 19.35
C TYR A 23 -20.12 -14.35 19.64
N GLY A 24 -19.31 -14.97 20.51
CA GLY A 24 -19.41 -16.39 20.85
C GLY A 24 -18.97 -17.34 19.74
N ARG A 25 -18.19 -16.85 18.76
CA ARG A 25 -17.65 -17.67 17.68
C ARG A 25 -16.21 -18.08 17.97
N ASP A 26 -15.83 -19.26 17.46
CA ASP A 26 -14.42 -19.64 17.40
C ASP A 26 -13.66 -18.64 16.50
N PRO A 27 -12.59 -17.98 16.99
CA PRO A 27 -11.77 -17.08 16.17
C PRO A 27 -11.15 -17.76 14.95
N ALA A 28 -10.90 -19.08 14.99
CA ALA A 28 -10.42 -19.84 13.84
C ALA A 28 -11.47 -20.02 12.73
N SER A 29 -12.76 -19.79 13.03
CA SER A 29 -13.85 -19.87 12.04
C SER A 29 -13.90 -18.69 11.05
N ILE A 30 -13.01 -17.70 11.19
CA ILE A 30 -12.89 -16.55 10.29
C ILE A 30 -11.45 -16.50 9.78
N ALA A 31 -11.26 -16.82 8.51
CA ALA A 31 -9.96 -16.70 7.85
C ALA A 31 -9.73 -15.28 7.34
N ILE A 32 -8.53 -14.75 7.57
CA ILE A 32 -8.07 -13.43 7.13
C ILE A 32 -7.01 -13.64 6.05
N LEU A 33 -7.40 -13.40 4.79
CA LEU A 33 -6.57 -13.65 3.62
C LEU A 33 -6.27 -12.33 2.88
N PRO A 34 -5.21 -11.58 3.24
CA PRO A 34 -4.80 -10.42 2.46
C PRO A 34 -4.52 -10.81 1.01
N SER A 35 -4.94 -9.93 0.09
CA SER A 35 -4.56 -10.05 -1.31
C SER A 35 -3.10 -9.60 -1.48
N CYS A 36 -2.33 -10.36 -2.27
CA CYS A 36 -0.97 -10.01 -2.62
C CYS A 36 -0.64 -10.43 -4.05
N ALA A 37 0.31 -9.72 -4.65
CA ALA A 37 0.85 -9.99 -5.98
C ALA A 37 2.39 -10.00 -5.88
N PRO A 38 3.00 -11.11 -5.42
CA PRO A 38 4.43 -11.17 -5.22
C PRO A 38 5.20 -10.97 -6.52
N LEU A 39 6.32 -10.25 -6.44
CA LEU A 39 7.25 -10.05 -7.55
C LEU A 39 8.53 -10.82 -7.22
N ILE A 40 8.66 -12.00 -7.82
CA ILE A 40 9.78 -12.91 -7.60
C ILE A 40 10.73 -12.83 -8.81
N ALA A 41 12.02 -12.64 -8.56
CA ALA A 41 13.07 -12.69 -9.57
C ALA A 41 14.30 -13.46 -9.03
N PRO A 42 15.25 -13.87 -9.90
CA PRO A 42 16.45 -14.59 -9.45
C PRO A 42 17.34 -13.80 -8.49
N THR A 43 17.26 -12.47 -8.52
CA THR A 43 18.02 -11.57 -7.65
C THR A 43 17.13 -10.41 -7.17
N LYS A 44 17.51 -9.79 -6.05
CA LYS A 44 16.83 -8.60 -5.53
C LYS A 44 16.88 -7.46 -6.53
N GLU A 45 18.02 -7.28 -7.19
CA GLU A 45 18.25 -6.25 -8.19
C GLU A 45 17.35 -6.45 -9.40
N ALA A 46 17.16 -7.70 -9.86
CA ALA A 46 16.24 -8.00 -10.95
C ALA A 46 14.78 -7.71 -10.56
N ALA A 47 14.38 -8.06 -9.32
CA ALA A 47 13.04 -7.77 -8.82
C ALA A 47 12.78 -6.25 -8.76
N GLN A 48 13.75 -5.49 -8.26
CA GLN A 48 13.70 -4.02 -8.21
C GLN A 48 13.68 -3.39 -9.60
N ALA A 49 14.44 -3.95 -10.56
CA ALA A 49 14.43 -3.47 -11.95
C ALA A 49 13.06 -3.66 -12.62
N VAL A 50 12.41 -4.80 -12.42
CA VAL A 50 11.04 -5.04 -12.92
C VAL A 50 10.06 -4.07 -12.26
N GLN A 51 10.16 -3.86 -10.95
CA GLN A 51 9.34 -2.87 -10.25
C GLN A 51 9.54 -1.45 -10.81
N ALA A 52 10.79 -1.05 -11.05
CA ALA A 52 11.10 0.27 -11.61
C ALA A 52 10.54 0.43 -13.02
N ALA A 53 10.69 -0.58 -13.89
CA ALA A 53 10.15 -0.58 -15.24
C ALA A 53 8.62 -0.47 -15.25
N ARG A 54 7.92 -1.17 -14.35
CA ARG A 54 6.45 -1.04 -14.19
C ARG A 54 6.04 0.37 -13.80
N ARG A 55 6.75 0.99 -12.86
CA ARG A 55 6.48 2.38 -12.45
C ARG A 55 6.72 3.37 -13.58
N GLU A 56 7.76 3.15 -14.36
CA GLU A 56 8.06 3.95 -15.55
C GLU A 56 6.94 3.83 -16.60
N GLN A 57 6.46 2.61 -16.86
CA GLN A 57 5.36 2.36 -17.79
C GLN A 57 4.04 3.03 -17.35
N ILE A 58 3.71 2.98 -16.05
CA ILE A 58 2.54 3.69 -15.50
C ILE A 58 2.72 5.21 -15.64
N GLY A 59 3.94 5.69 -15.36
CA GLY A 59 4.33 7.09 -15.44
C GLY A 59 3.53 8.01 -14.52
N VAL A 60 3.79 9.32 -14.62
CA VAL A 60 3.19 10.34 -13.75
C VAL A 60 1.66 10.43 -13.91
N HIS A 61 1.14 10.24 -15.12
CA HIS A 61 -0.30 10.35 -15.38
C HIS A 61 -1.10 9.17 -14.79
N GLY A 62 -0.57 7.96 -14.92
CA GLY A 62 -1.15 6.78 -14.28
C GLY A 62 -1.08 6.89 -12.75
N ALA A 63 0.02 7.42 -12.23
CA ALA A 63 0.21 7.63 -10.81
C ALA A 63 -0.75 8.68 -10.22
N ILE A 64 -1.01 9.78 -10.95
CA ILE A 64 -2.03 10.77 -10.56
C ILE A 64 -3.42 10.12 -10.51
N LYS A 65 -3.77 9.29 -11.51
CA LYS A 65 -5.05 8.59 -11.54
C LYS A 65 -5.21 7.65 -10.33
N TYR A 66 -4.16 6.92 -9.97
CA TYR A 66 -4.15 6.06 -8.79
C TYR A 66 -4.37 6.85 -7.50
N LEU A 67 -3.68 7.99 -7.33
CA LEU A 67 -3.86 8.86 -6.16
C LEU A 67 -5.24 9.48 -6.09
N SER A 68 -5.81 9.86 -7.23
CA SER A 68 -7.16 10.44 -7.27
C SER A 68 -8.20 9.48 -6.69
N GLY A 69 -8.12 8.18 -7.03
CA GLY A 69 -8.96 7.15 -6.40
C GLY A 69 -8.74 7.02 -4.90
N SER A 70 -7.50 7.21 -4.43
CA SER A 70 -7.16 7.16 -3.00
C SER A 70 -7.66 8.39 -2.24
N PHE A 71 -7.63 9.58 -2.84
CA PHE A 71 -8.04 10.85 -2.24
C PHE A 71 -9.49 11.24 -2.57
N HIS A 72 -10.42 10.28 -2.55
CA HIS A 72 -11.86 10.53 -2.79
C HIS A 72 -12.18 11.33 -4.06
N GLY A 73 -11.40 11.13 -5.13
CA GLY A 73 -11.58 11.80 -6.41
C GLY A 73 -10.88 13.16 -6.52
N PHE A 74 -10.04 13.56 -5.55
CA PHE A 74 -9.22 14.76 -5.69
C PHE A 74 -8.31 14.65 -6.92
N ASP A 75 -8.31 15.68 -7.77
CA ASP A 75 -7.59 15.65 -9.03
C ASP A 75 -6.32 16.50 -8.94
N LEU A 76 -5.16 15.85 -9.14
CA LEU A 76 -3.85 16.51 -9.15
C LEU A 76 -3.44 17.01 -10.54
N ARG A 77 -4.16 16.66 -11.62
CA ARG A 77 -3.81 17.09 -13.00
C ARG A 77 -3.73 18.61 -13.19
N PRO A 78 -4.56 19.45 -12.53
CA PRO A 78 -4.49 20.90 -12.70
C PRO A 78 -3.26 21.56 -12.06
N TYR A 79 -2.53 20.83 -11.22
CA TYR A 79 -1.39 21.39 -10.49
C TYR A 79 -0.10 21.19 -11.27
N ASP A 80 0.79 22.19 -11.22
CA ASP A 80 2.13 22.08 -11.77
C ASP A 80 2.92 21.02 -11.00
N LEU A 81 3.53 20.09 -11.75
CA LEU A 81 4.29 18.97 -11.22
C LEU A 81 5.50 19.44 -10.39
N ASP A 82 6.09 20.56 -10.74
CA ASP A 82 7.30 21.07 -10.09
C ASP A 82 6.97 22.15 -9.03
N ALA A 83 5.69 22.46 -8.83
CA ALA A 83 5.22 23.30 -7.73
C ALA A 83 5.05 22.50 -6.42
N PRO A 84 5.02 23.19 -5.25
CA PRO A 84 4.75 22.55 -3.97
C PRO A 84 3.44 21.75 -3.96
N PHE A 85 3.44 20.60 -3.28
CA PHE A 85 2.25 19.75 -3.16
C PHE A 85 1.11 20.52 -2.45
N PRO A 86 -0.12 20.51 -2.99
CA PRO A 86 -1.22 21.38 -2.54
C PRO A 86 -1.91 20.86 -1.26
N LEU A 87 -1.14 20.73 -0.17
CA LEU A 87 -1.59 20.22 1.13
C LEU A 87 -2.89 20.88 1.59
N SER A 88 -2.94 22.21 1.57
CA SER A 88 -4.10 22.97 2.06
C SER A 88 -5.37 22.77 1.23
N ALA A 89 -5.25 22.41 -0.05
CA ALA A 89 -6.41 22.09 -0.89
C ALA A 89 -6.93 20.68 -0.58
N ILE A 90 -6.01 19.74 -0.37
CA ILE A 90 -6.34 18.35 -0.02
C ILE A 90 -6.92 18.26 1.38
N GLU A 91 -6.35 18.97 2.36
CA GLU A 91 -6.85 19.00 3.74
C GLU A 91 -8.29 19.52 3.85
N LYS A 92 -8.73 20.40 2.96
CA LYS A 92 -10.13 20.88 2.90
C LYS A 92 -11.13 19.81 2.46
N VAL A 93 -10.68 18.82 1.70
CA VAL A 93 -11.50 17.68 1.27
C VAL A 93 -11.14 16.40 2.03
N ALA A 94 -10.23 16.49 2.99
CA ALA A 94 -9.69 15.38 3.76
C ALA A 94 -10.58 14.91 4.90
N GLU A 95 -11.82 15.41 5.01
CA GLU A 95 -12.77 14.92 6.01
C GLU A 95 -12.93 13.41 5.86
N GLY A 96 -12.38 12.66 6.83
CA GLY A 96 -12.42 11.19 6.84
C GLY A 96 -11.13 10.48 6.41
N PHE A 97 -10.06 11.19 6.00
CA PHE A 97 -8.77 10.56 5.75
C PHE A 97 -8.20 9.98 7.06
N LYS A 98 -7.95 8.66 7.07
CA LYS A 98 -7.38 7.93 8.20
C LYS A 98 -6.30 6.96 7.73
N GLY A 99 -5.37 6.62 8.62
CA GLY A 99 -4.33 5.64 8.35
C GLY A 99 -3.29 6.13 7.33
N ASP A 100 -3.12 5.39 6.24
CA ASP A 100 -2.06 5.63 5.25
C ASP A 100 -2.10 7.02 4.63
N MET A 101 -3.29 7.58 4.33
CA MET A 101 -3.40 8.91 3.75
C MET A 101 -2.84 10.00 4.67
N THR A 102 -3.19 9.96 5.96
CA THR A 102 -2.65 10.90 6.95
C THR A 102 -1.13 10.83 7.02
N ARG A 103 -0.57 9.61 6.97
CA ARG A 103 0.88 9.40 6.96
C ARG A 103 1.52 9.99 5.70
N MET A 104 0.94 9.78 4.52
CA MET A 104 1.43 10.35 3.26
C MET A 104 1.44 11.89 3.31
N LEU A 105 0.36 12.50 3.78
CA LEU A 105 0.26 13.96 3.91
C LEU A 105 1.27 14.54 4.90
N ASN A 106 1.51 13.86 6.03
CA ASN A 106 2.55 14.26 6.98
C ASN A 106 3.93 14.24 6.33
N VAL A 107 4.28 13.17 5.61
CA VAL A 107 5.56 13.08 4.90
C VAL A 107 5.71 14.19 3.86
N ALA A 108 4.64 14.49 3.10
CA ALA A 108 4.65 15.56 2.11
C ALA A 108 4.91 16.94 2.74
N ARG A 109 4.32 17.18 3.92
CA ARG A 109 4.51 18.40 4.70
C ARG A 109 5.92 18.50 5.27
N ASP A 110 6.39 17.43 5.90
CA ASP A 110 7.67 17.43 6.62
C ASP A 110 8.86 17.51 5.65
N GLU A 111 8.74 16.92 4.45
CA GLU A 111 9.77 16.96 3.40
C GLU A 111 9.60 18.11 2.40
N GLY A 112 8.51 18.89 2.45
CA GLY A 112 8.26 20.00 1.53
C GLY A 112 8.17 19.58 0.06
N MET A 113 7.49 18.47 -0.22
CA MET A 113 7.49 17.83 -1.54
C MET A 113 6.84 18.68 -2.65
N THR A 114 7.34 18.54 -3.87
CA THR A 114 6.60 18.94 -5.07
C THR A 114 5.51 17.93 -5.42
N VAL A 115 4.58 18.31 -6.30
CA VAL A 115 3.54 17.40 -6.80
C VAL A 115 4.16 16.16 -7.45
N ARG A 116 5.22 16.32 -8.26
CA ARG A 116 5.95 15.21 -8.89
C ARG A 116 6.53 14.25 -7.87
N GLN A 117 7.22 14.77 -6.86
CA GLN A 117 7.84 13.94 -5.83
C GLN A 117 6.80 13.14 -5.07
N PHE A 118 5.69 13.77 -4.69
CA PHE A 118 4.59 13.11 -4.02
C PHE A 118 3.97 12.00 -4.88
N VAL A 119 3.62 12.33 -6.12
CA VAL A 119 3.02 11.40 -7.09
C VAL A 119 3.93 10.22 -7.36
N MET A 120 5.23 10.44 -7.57
CA MET A 120 6.15 9.35 -7.86
C MET A 120 6.47 8.47 -6.65
N ARG A 121 6.25 8.96 -5.43
CA ARG A 121 6.47 8.19 -4.21
C ARG A 121 5.25 7.37 -3.78
N PHE A 122 4.05 7.95 -3.91
CA PHE A 122 2.82 7.37 -3.36
C PHE A 122 1.78 6.99 -4.41
N GLY A 123 1.99 7.38 -5.66
CA GLY A 123 1.06 7.12 -6.76
C GLY A 123 1.18 5.74 -7.40
N PHE A 124 1.88 4.82 -6.73
CA PHE A 124 1.96 3.43 -7.16
C PHE A 124 1.46 2.53 -6.03
N PRO A 125 0.82 1.40 -6.37
CA PRO A 125 0.58 0.34 -5.39
C PRO A 125 1.89 0.01 -4.66
N LYS A 126 1.81 -0.19 -3.35
CA LYS A 126 2.95 -0.77 -2.62
C LYS A 126 3.06 -2.22 -3.05
N ASP A 127 4.08 -2.53 -3.86
CA ASP A 127 4.42 -3.92 -4.12
C ASP A 127 5.03 -4.49 -2.83
N ARG A 128 4.37 -5.52 -2.32
CA ARG A 128 4.82 -6.29 -1.17
C ARG A 128 5.22 -7.66 -1.64
N PHE A 129 6.12 -8.31 -0.91
CA PHE A 129 6.69 -9.58 -1.33
C PHE A 129 7.45 -9.41 -2.65
N VAL A 130 8.51 -8.59 -2.62
CA VAL A 130 9.37 -8.28 -3.78
C VAL A 130 10.80 -8.73 -3.48
N GLY A 131 11.33 -9.65 -4.28
CA GLY A 131 12.70 -10.12 -4.08
C GLY A 131 12.97 -11.47 -4.73
N THR A 132 13.87 -12.24 -4.12
CA THR A 132 14.08 -13.65 -4.47
C THR A 132 12.93 -14.51 -3.96
N GLY A 133 12.90 -15.78 -4.40
CA GLY A 133 11.93 -16.74 -3.87
C GLY A 133 12.05 -16.91 -2.35
N GLU A 134 13.28 -16.89 -1.82
CA GLU A 134 13.56 -16.98 -0.38
C GLU A 134 13.07 -15.72 0.36
N ASP A 135 13.40 -14.52 -0.14
CA ASP A 135 12.95 -13.27 0.50
C ASP A 135 11.42 -13.19 0.62
N VAL A 136 10.72 -13.59 -0.46
CA VAL A 136 9.26 -13.59 -0.50
C VAL A 136 8.70 -14.63 0.46
N ALA A 137 9.26 -15.84 0.47
CA ALA A 137 8.82 -16.90 1.37
C ALA A 137 9.02 -16.52 2.84
N ASP A 138 10.16 -15.92 3.18
CA ASP A 138 10.49 -15.47 4.53
C ASP A 138 9.53 -14.37 5.00
N GLU A 139 9.26 -13.36 4.17
CA GLU A 139 8.30 -12.30 4.50
C GLU A 139 6.88 -12.87 4.66
N MET A 140 6.45 -13.78 3.78
CA MET A 140 5.14 -14.44 3.90
C MET A 140 5.05 -15.32 5.15
N GLN A 141 6.14 -16.00 5.52
CA GLN A 141 6.23 -16.80 6.74
C GLN A 141 6.12 -15.92 7.98
N GLU A 142 6.85 -14.80 8.02
CA GLU A 142 6.78 -13.83 9.13
C GLU A 142 5.35 -13.33 9.33
N TRP A 143 4.64 -13.08 8.23
CA TRP A 143 3.23 -12.66 8.25
C TRP A 143 2.30 -13.71 8.83
N PHE A 144 2.45 -14.95 8.39
CA PHE A 144 1.62 -16.05 8.86
C PHE A 144 1.89 -16.38 10.33
N GLN A 145 3.16 -16.58 10.69
CA GLN A 145 3.58 -16.93 12.06
C GLN A 145 3.39 -15.77 13.04
N GLY A 146 3.52 -14.54 12.55
CA GLY A 146 3.32 -13.32 13.33
C GLY A 146 1.85 -12.95 13.56
N GLU A 147 0.90 -13.83 13.25
CA GLU A 147 -0.55 -13.56 13.40
C GLU A 147 -1.01 -12.30 12.64
N ALA A 148 -0.51 -12.10 11.42
CA ALA A 148 -0.97 -11.03 10.53
C ALA A 148 -2.02 -11.53 9.51
N CYS A 149 -2.05 -12.84 9.24
CA CYS A 149 -2.97 -13.48 8.30
C CYS A 149 -3.08 -14.99 8.55
N ASP A 150 -4.15 -15.61 8.03
CA ASP A 150 -4.35 -17.06 8.00
C ASP A 150 -3.93 -17.68 6.63
N GLY A 151 -3.38 -16.88 5.73
CA GLY A 151 -3.03 -17.26 4.37
C GLY A 151 -3.09 -16.06 3.43
N PHE A 152 -2.95 -16.30 2.12
CA PHE A 152 -2.87 -15.23 1.12
C PHE A 152 -3.75 -15.50 -0.08
N MET A 153 -4.40 -14.46 -0.60
CA MET A 153 -5.04 -14.50 -1.91
C MET A 153 -4.06 -13.98 -2.95
N LEU A 154 -3.50 -14.87 -3.76
CA LEU A 154 -2.64 -14.49 -4.88
C LEU A 154 -3.50 -13.87 -5.98
N VAL A 155 -3.14 -12.66 -6.39
CA VAL A 155 -3.76 -11.99 -7.53
C VAL A 155 -2.71 -11.73 -8.60
N GLU A 156 -3.15 -11.73 -9.86
CA GLU A 156 -2.27 -11.46 -10.98
C GLU A 156 -1.70 -10.04 -10.85
N SER A 157 -0.37 -9.94 -10.83
CA SER A 157 0.27 -8.63 -10.98
C SER A 157 -0.02 -8.18 -12.41
N GLN A 158 -0.71 -7.05 -12.60
CA GLN A 158 -0.92 -6.52 -13.93
C GLN A 158 0.44 -6.39 -14.66
N PRO A 159 0.50 -6.73 -15.97
CA PRO A 159 1.74 -6.84 -16.71
C PRO A 159 2.61 -5.58 -16.62
#